data_AF-V4ASF9-F1
#
_entry.id   AF-V4ASF9-F1
#
_cell.length_a   1.000
_cell.length_b   1.000
_cell.length_c   1.000
_cell.angle_alpha   90.00
_cell.angle_beta   90.00
_cell.angle_gamma   90.00
#
_symmetry.space_group_name_H-M   'P 1'
#
loop_
_entity.id
_entity.type
_entity.pdbx_description
1 polymer ?
#
loop_
_entity_poly.entity_id
_entity_poly.type
_entity_poly.pdbx_seq_one_letter_code
_entity_poly.pdbx_strand_id
1 'polypeptide(L)'
;SNSPCIVFMDEIDAITQKRETASKEMERRIVTQLLACLDDLNSKPEANVLVIGATNRPDSIDPALRRAGRFDREISLGIPDESARYRILQVLCRELRLSTDFSYESLAHNTPGFVGADLSALAREAAMNAVNKIFNEVQSQSEIPMVCDDVNIKDPELLTVLQWLKEQPPLSDHQLQNLFITMEDFQSALKHVQPSAKREGFATIPDVTWDDIGALKQVRDELQLAILAPVKHSAEFKALGLTSPPGILLAGPPGCGKTLLAKAIANESGINFISVKGPELLNMYVGESERAVRQVFQRGRNSSPCVIFFDEIDSLCPRRSAATDVSKLFELFKIQISKYAISVKALSW
;
A
#
# COMPACT_ATOMS: atom_id res chain seq x y z
N SER A 1 30.87 29.27 -5.15
CA SER A 1 30.79 29.74 -6.55
C SER A 1 29.80 28.95 -7.42
N ASN A 2 29.18 27.84 -6.96
CA ASN A 2 28.23 27.06 -7.77
C ASN A 2 26.75 27.23 -7.34
N SER A 3 26.30 28.44 -7.03
CA SER A 3 24.88 28.75 -6.82
C SER A 3 24.24 29.22 -8.14
N PRO A 4 23.02 28.78 -8.50
CA PRO A 4 22.09 27.96 -7.73
C PRO A 4 22.37 26.44 -7.82
N CYS A 5 22.15 25.70 -6.73
CA CYS A 5 22.27 24.24 -6.73
C CYS A 5 21.23 23.54 -5.84
N ILE A 6 20.98 22.27 -6.11
CA ILE A 6 20.11 21.40 -5.31
C ILE A 6 20.97 20.30 -4.70
N VAL A 7 20.87 20.14 -3.38
CA VAL A 7 21.49 19.04 -2.64
C VAL A 7 20.40 18.01 -2.34
N PHE A 8 20.50 16.83 -2.95
CA PHE A 8 19.61 15.72 -2.67
C PHE A 8 20.30 14.74 -1.72
N MET A 9 19.61 14.36 -0.66
CA MET A 9 20.07 13.40 0.33
C MET A 9 19.04 12.28 0.45
N ASP A 10 19.41 11.07 0.06
CA ASP A 10 18.56 9.88 0.22
C ASP A 10 18.84 9.17 1.54
N GLU A 11 17.84 8.47 2.07
CA GLU A 11 17.92 7.70 3.32
C GLU A 11 18.59 8.44 4.48
N ILE A 12 18.21 9.71 4.70
CA ILE A 12 18.88 10.56 5.71
C ILE A 12 18.78 9.99 7.12
N ASP A 13 17.76 9.18 7.40
CA ASP A 13 17.60 8.48 8.68
C ASP A 13 18.70 7.46 8.99
N ALA A 14 19.51 7.04 8.01
CA ALA A 14 20.69 6.22 8.25
C ALA A 14 21.77 6.97 9.06
N ILE A 15 21.84 8.30 8.91
CA ILE A 15 22.86 9.15 9.55
C ILE A 15 22.28 10.15 10.55
N THR A 16 20.95 10.37 10.54
CA THR A 16 20.28 11.36 11.40
C THR A 16 19.36 10.79 12.48
N GLN A 17 19.66 9.59 12.99
CA GLN A 17 18.86 8.96 14.05
C GLN A 17 18.78 9.83 15.32
N LYS A 18 17.70 9.69 16.08
CA LYS A 18 17.51 10.36 17.39
C LYS A 18 18.73 10.15 18.28
N ARG A 19 19.18 11.23 18.95
CA ARG A 19 20.37 11.21 19.81
C ARG A 19 20.31 10.14 20.90
N GLU A 20 19.12 9.85 21.42
CA GLU A 20 18.87 8.84 22.46
C GLU A 20 19.06 7.40 21.96
N THR A 21 18.72 7.13 20.68
CA THR A 21 18.82 5.80 20.07
C THR A 21 20.10 5.60 19.26
N ALA A 22 20.79 6.68 18.88
CA ALA A 22 22.04 6.64 18.15
C ALA A 22 23.12 5.92 18.99
N SER A 23 23.55 4.74 18.52
CA SER A 23 24.50 3.88 19.22
C SER A 23 25.93 4.41 19.14
N LYS A 24 26.25 5.23 18.13
CA LYS A 24 27.63 5.70 17.86
C LYS A 24 27.79 7.19 18.12
N GLU A 25 28.83 7.56 18.86
CA GLU A 25 29.22 8.96 19.07
C GLU A 25 29.47 9.70 17.75
N MET A 26 29.92 8.98 16.72
CA MET A 26 30.13 9.48 15.36
C MET A 26 28.84 10.01 14.73
N GLU A 27 27.71 9.31 14.87
CA GLU A 27 26.41 9.72 14.30
C GLU A 27 25.94 11.04 14.91
N ARG A 28 26.08 11.20 16.23
CA ARG A 28 25.72 12.44 16.93
C ARG A 28 26.53 13.65 16.44
N ARG A 29 27.81 13.46 16.14
CA ARG A 29 28.68 14.51 15.59
C ARG A 29 28.26 14.87 14.16
N ILE A 30 27.94 13.87 13.33
CA ILE A 30 27.46 14.10 11.95
C ILE A 30 26.17 14.91 11.96
N VAL A 31 25.19 14.57 12.82
CA VAL A 31 23.95 15.35 12.95
C VAL A 31 24.25 16.79 13.35
N THR A 32 25.12 17.00 14.34
CA THR A 32 25.46 18.35 14.80
C THR A 32 26.13 19.18 13.71
N GLN A 33 27.04 18.57 12.95
CA GLN A 33 27.71 19.23 11.82
C GLN A 33 26.71 19.56 10.70
N LEU A 34 25.80 18.64 10.39
CA LEU A 34 24.78 18.84 9.37
C LEU A 34 23.82 19.98 9.74
N LEU A 35 23.43 20.06 11.02
CA LEU A 35 22.64 21.19 11.54
C LEU A 35 23.36 22.53 11.38
N ALA A 36 24.64 22.60 11.74
CA ALA A 36 25.44 23.83 11.57
C ALA A 36 25.55 24.24 10.10
N CYS A 37 25.77 23.29 9.20
CA CYS A 37 25.83 23.57 7.75
C CYS A 37 24.49 24.08 7.21
N LEU A 38 23.35 23.53 7.65
CA LEU A 38 22.03 23.99 7.22
C LEU A 38 21.73 25.40 7.74
N ASP A 39 22.08 25.69 9.00
CA ASP A 39 21.91 27.03 9.58
C ASP A 39 22.79 28.06 8.85
N ASP A 40 24.04 27.70 8.54
CA ASP A 40 24.96 28.55 7.77
C ASP A 40 24.45 28.85 6.36
N LEU A 41 23.87 27.85 5.67
CA LEU A 41 23.27 28.04 4.35
C LEU A 41 22.08 29.00 4.42
N ASN A 42 21.21 28.84 5.42
CA ASN A 42 20.04 29.70 5.56
C ASN A 42 20.39 31.13 6.00
N SER A 43 21.51 31.32 6.71
CA SER A 43 22.02 32.65 7.09
C SER A 43 22.55 33.47 5.92
N LYS A 44 22.87 32.82 4.79
CA LYS A 44 23.44 33.43 3.57
C LYS A 44 22.41 33.43 2.45
N PRO A 45 21.50 34.43 2.38
CA PRO A 45 20.44 34.47 1.36
C PRO A 45 20.97 34.58 -0.08
N GLU A 46 22.24 34.94 -0.29
CA GLU A 46 22.87 34.94 -1.61
C GLU A 46 23.22 33.52 -2.11
N ALA A 47 23.30 32.54 -1.20
CA ALA A 47 23.51 31.14 -1.54
C ALA A 47 22.16 30.50 -1.90
N ASN A 48 21.81 30.54 -3.19
CA ASN A 48 20.62 29.86 -3.74
C ASN A 48 20.78 28.32 -3.72
N VAL A 49 20.80 27.71 -2.54
CA VAL A 49 20.98 26.27 -2.33
C VAL A 49 19.72 25.67 -1.72
N LEU A 50 19.09 24.73 -2.42
CA LEU A 50 17.92 24.00 -1.93
C LEU A 50 18.35 22.60 -1.46
N VAL A 51 17.95 22.21 -0.24
CA VAL A 51 18.23 20.88 0.30
C VAL A 51 16.94 20.06 0.30
N ILE A 52 17.00 18.86 -0.29
CA ILE A 52 15.91 17.89 -0.34
C ILE A 52 16.39 16.61 0.36
N GLY A 53 15.69 16.20 1.41
CA GLY A 53 15.95 14.95 2.12
C GLY A 53 14.84 13.93 1.88
N ALA A 54 15.19 12.68 1.59
CA ALA A 54 14.27 11.56 1.53
C ALA A 54 14.51 10.61 2.73
N THR A 55 13.43 10.09 3.30
CA THR A 55 13.46 9.13 4.41
C THR A 55 12.24 8.23 4.36
N ASN A 56 12.41 6.97 4.75
CA ASN A 56 11.30 6.04 4.97
C ASN A 56 10.73 6.16 6.39
N ARG A 57 11.46 6.81 7.31
CA ARG A 57 11.13 6.90 8.73
C ARG A 57 11.29 8.34 9.22
N PRO A 58 10.35 9.25 8.92
CA PRO A 58 10.42 10.64 9.39
C PRO A 58 10.45 10.76 10.93
N ASP A 59 10.02 9.72 11.64
CA ASP A 59 10.01 9.66 13.11
C ASP A 59 11.36 9.25 13.73
N SER A 60 12.27 8.65 12.96
CA SER A 60 13.61 8.29 13.45
C SER A 60 14.57 9.48 13.37
N ILE A 61 14.25 10.51 12.59
CA ILE A 61 15.06 11.71 12.40
C ILE A 61 15.06 12.58 13.67
N ASP A 62 16.21 13.19 13.99
CA ASP A 62 16.34 14.18 15.07
C ASP A 62 15.32 15.34 14.87
N PRO A 63 14.42 15.61 15.84
CA PRO A 63 13.45 16.70 15.76
C PRO A 63 14.05 18.08 15.52
N ALA A 64 15.35 18.28 15.84
CA ALA A 64 16.04 19.53 15.55
C ALA A 64 16.17 19.80 14.04
N LEU A 65 16.25 18.77 13.20
CA LEU A 65 16.32 18.91 11.74
C LEU A 65 14.99 19.40 11.14
N ARG A 66 13.87 19.11 11.81
CA ARG A 66 12.49 19.41 11.39
C ARG A 66 12.02 20.81 11.82
N ARG A 67 12.91 21.67 12.30
CA ARG A 67 12.59 23.02 12.78
C ARG A 67 12.76 24.07 11.68
N ALA A 68 12.07 25.20 11.86
CA ALA A 68 12.14 26.37 10.99
C ALA A 68 13.59 26.81 10.70
N GLY A 69 13.88 27.07 9.43
CA GLY A 69 15.20 27.36 8.88
C GLY A 69 16.01 26.14 8.40
N ARG A 70 15.44 24.93 8.40
CA ARG A 70 16.09 23.67 7.99
C ARG A 70 15.12 22.89 7.09
N PHE A 71 14.59 21.75 7.54
CA PHE A 71 13.51 21.04 6.85
C PHE A 71 12.14 21.56 7.30
N ASP A 72 11.79 22.75 6.84
CA ASP A 72 10.56 23.47 7.23
C ASP A 72 9.30 22.90 6.59
N ARG A 73 9.48 22.16 5.49
CA ARG A 73 8.41 21.58 4.69
C ARG A 73 8.59 20.08 4.64
N GLU A 74 7.67 19.38 5.29
CA GLU A 74 7.56 17.93 5.20
C GLU A 74 6.46 17.57 4.20
N ILE A 75 6.79 16.74 3.22
CA ILE A 75 5.85 16.19 2.25
C ILE A 75 5.86 14.68 2.44
N SER A 76 4.80 14.14 3.04
CA SER A 76 4.64 12.70 3.19
C SER A 76 4.08 12.09 1.90
N LEU A 77 4.86 11.24 1.25
CA LEU A 77 4.37 10.40 0.16
C LEU A 77 3.65 9.18 0.77
N GLY A 78 2.35 9.06 0.50
CA GLY A 78 1.55 7.92 0.91
C GLY A 78 1.53 6.81 -0.13
N ILE A 79 0.94 5.66 0.24
CA ILE A 79 0.57 4.61 -0.69
C ILE A 79 -0.47 5.20 -1.68
N PRO A 80 -0.37 4.94 -2.99
CA PRO A 80 -1.26 5.54 -3.98
C PRO A 80 -2.69 4.97 -3.91
N ASP A 81 -3.68 5.86 -3.97
CA ASP A 81 -5.09 5.53 -4.16
C ASP A 81 -5.33 4.87 -5.54
N GLU A 82 -6.51 4.25 -5.74
CA GLU A 82 -6.89 3.59 -7.01
C GLU A 82 -6.70 4.48 -8.25
N SER A 83 -7.14 5.75 -8.18
CA SER A 83 -6.94 6.70 -9.28
C SER A 83 -5.48 7.08 -9.54
N ALA A 84 -4.64 7.06 -8.50
CA ALA A 84 -3.21 7.29 -8.62
C ALA A 84 -2.52 6.04 -9.21
N ARG A 85 -2.90 4.84 -8.76
CA ARG A 85 -2.42 3.56 -9.33
C ARG A 85 -2.75 3.46 -10.81
N TYR A 86 -3.95 3.83 -11.22
CA TYR A 86 -4.35 3.93 -12.63
C TYR A 86 -3.35 4.77 -13.45
N ARG A 87 -3.05 5.99 -12.98
CA ARG A 87 -2.11 6.89 -13.66
C ARG A 87 -0.68 6.34 -13.66
N ILE A 88 -0.25 5.73 -12.55
CA ILE A 88 1.07 5.11 -12.45
C ILE A 88 1.18 3.94 -13.45
N LEU A 89 0.16 3.09 -13.54
CA LEU A 89 0.09 1.99 -14.50
C LEU A 89 0.13 2.49 -15.95
N GLN A 90 -0.57 3.58 -16.27
CA GLN A 90 -0.50 4.20 -17.60
C GLN A 90 0.93 4.64 -17.98
N VAL A 91 1.68 5.18 -17.01
CA VAL A 91 3.07 5.59 -17.24
C VAL A 91 3.99 4.39 -17.33
N LEU A 92 3.88 3.42 -16.41
CA LEU A 92 4.73 2.23 -16.38
C LEU A 92 4.52 1.32 -17.59
N CYS A 93 3.30 1.19 -18.08
CA CYS A 93 2.97 0.36 -19.24
C CYS A 93 3.08 1.12 -20.57
N ARG A 94 3.51 2.39 -20.58
CA ARG A 94 3.58 3.21 -21.80
C ARG A 94 4.48 2.61 -22.88
N GLU A 95 5.56 1.95 -22.47
CA GLU A 95 6.53 1.32 -23.37
C GLU A 95 6.17 -0.14 -23.70
N LEU A 96 5.16 -0.70 -23.03
CA LEU A 96 4.73 -2.08 -23.22
C LEU A 96 3.71 -2.17 -24.36
N ARG A 97 3.82 -3.24 -25.16
CA ARG A 97 2.80 -3.60 -26.15
C ARG A 97 1.66 -4.32 -25.45
N LEU A 98 0.59 -3.59 -25.15
CA LEU A 98 -0.61 -4.14 -24.53
C LEU A 98 -1.65 -4.52 -25.58
N SER A 99 -2.49 -5.51 -25.26
CA SER A 99 -3.70 -5.82 -26.04
C SER A 99 -4.65 -4.62 -26.10
N THR A 100 -5.44 -4.51 -27.17
CA THR A 100 -6.44 -3.44 -27.34
C THR A 100 -7.54 -3.47 -26.27
N ASP A 101 -7.78 -4.63 -25.68
CA ASP A 101 -8.86 -4.85 -24.71
C ASP A 101 -8.38 -4.64 -23.25
N PHE A 102 -7.20 -4.03 -23.09
CA PHE A 102 -6.57 -3.85 -21.78
C PHE A 102 -7.23 -2.72 -20.96
N SER A 103 -7.87 -3.10 -19.85
CA SER A 103 -8.52 -2.19 -18.89
C SER A 103 -7.61 -1.82 -17.70
N TYR A 104 -6.98 -0.65 -17.74
CA TYR A 104 -6.18 -0.15 -16.61
C TYR A 104 -7.01 0.00 -15.33
N GLU A 105 -8.29 0.32 -15.45
CA GLU A 105 -9.23 0.44 -14.33
C GLU A 105 -9.35 -0.87 -13.57
N SER A 106 -9.55 -1.98 -14.28
CA SER A 106 -9.65 -3.31 -13.67
C SER A 106 -8.34 -3.71 -12.98
N LEU A 107 -7.19 -3.35 -13.55
CA LEU A 107 -5.90 -3.65 -12.93
C LEU A 107 -5.63 -2.80 -11.68
N ALA A 108 -5.97 -1.51 -11.71
CA ALA A 108 -5.83 -0.62 -10.56
C ALA A 108 -6.73 -1.03 -9.39
N HIS A 109 -7.92 -1.56 -9.69
CA HIS A 109 -8.84 -2.12 -8.71
C HIS A 109 -8.27 -3.36 -8.03
N ASN A 110 -7.67 -4.27 -8.81
CA ASN A 110 -7.10 -5.53 -8.33
C ASN A 110 -5.70 -5.41 -7.70
N THR A 111 -5.14 -4.20 -7.59
CA THR A 111 -3.81 -3.92 -7.01
C THR A 111 -3.87 -3.03 -5.77
N PRO A 112 -4.77 -3.27 -4.79
CA PRO A 112 -4.86 -2.38 -3.67
C PRO A 112 -3.64 -2.54 -2.74
N GLY A 113 -3.11 -1.42 -2.25
CA GLY A 113 -1.90 -1.40 -1.42
C GLY A 113 -0.58 -1.57 -2.19
N PHE A 114 -0.61 -1.67 -3.52
CA PHE A 114 0.60 -1.68 -4.34
C PHE A 114 1.21 -0.27 -4.41
N VAL A 115 2.53 -0.19 -4.27
CA VAL A 115 3.31 1.04 -4.47
C VAL A 115 3.91 1.03 -5.89
N GLY A 116 4.46 2.16 -6.37
CA GLY A 116 5.05 2.24 -7.71
C GLY A 116 6.10 1.16 -8.02
N ALA A 117 6.90 0.76 -7.02
CA ALA A 117 7.85 -0.34 -7.15
C ALA A 117 7.15 -1.70 -7.37
N ASP A 118 6.06 -1.96 -6.64
CA ASP A 118 5.28 -3.20 -6.79
C ASP A 118 4.57 -3.24 -8.14
N LEU A 119 3.99 -2.12 -8.59
CA LEU A 119 3.35 -2.02 -9.92
C LEU A 119 4.36 -2.21 -11.05
N SER A 120 5.58 -1.71 -10.89
CA SER A 120 6.67 -1.95 -11.85
C SER A 120 7.10 -3.42 -11.85
N ALA A 121 7.18 -4.05 -10.69
CA ALA A 121 7.44 -5.49 -10.59
C ALA A 121 6.34 -6.33 -11.24
N LEU A 122 5.07 -5.94 -11.03
CA LEU A 122 3.91 -6.58 -11.66
C LEU A 122 3.95 -6.47 -13.18
N ALA A 123 4.25 -5.29 -13.72
CA ALA A 123 4.36 -5.08 -15.17
C ALA A 123 5.50 -5.92 -15.78
N ARG A 124 6.64 -6.00 -15.09
CA ARG A 124 7.78 -6.83 -15.51
C ARG A 124 7.45 -8.32 -15.51
N GLU A 125 6.77 -8.79 -14.47
CA GLU A 125 6.36 -10.19 -14.33
C GLU A 125 5.33 -10.56 -15.40
N ALA A 126 4.36 -9.69 -15.67
CA ALA A 126 3.40 -9.87 -16.76
C ALA A 126 4.09 -9.93 -18.14
N ALA A 127 5.09 -9.08 -18.38
CA ALA A 127 5.88 -9.13 -19.60
C ALA A 127 6.66 -10.46 -19.72
N MET A 128 7.22 -10.96 -18.62
CA MET A 128 7.94 -12.24 -18.60
C MET A 128 6.99 -13.42 -18.85
N ASN A 129 5.78 -13.39 -18.29
CA ASN A 129 4.74 -14.39 -18.57
C ASN A 129 4.34 -14.41 -20.05
N ALA A 130 4.16 -13.24 -20.68
CA ALA A 130 3.86 -13.16 -22.10
C ALA A 130 5.00 -13.73 -22.97
N VAL A 131 6.27 -13.46 -22.61
CA VAL A 131 7.43 -14.03 -23.29
C VAL A 131 7.50 -15.55 -23.12
N ASN A 132 7.29 -16.06 -21.89
CA ASN A 132 7.30 -17.50 -21.61
C ASN A 132 6.17 -18.24 -22.35
N LYS A 133 4.99 -17.62 -22.48
CA LYS A 133 3.87 -18.19 -23.24
C LYS A 133 4.26 -18.43 -24.70
N ILE A 134 4.89 -17.46 -25.34
CA ILE A 134 5.34 -17.56 -26.74
C ILE A 134 6.47 -18.57 -26.89
N PHE A 135 7.41 -18.58 -25.95
CA PHE A 135 8.49 -19.57 -25.95
C PHE A 135 7.95 -21.00 -25.95
N ASN A 136 6.93 -21.26 -25.12
CA ASN A 136 6.25 -22.56 -25.07
C ASN A 136 5.48 -22.88 -26.35
N GLU A 137 4.81 -21.88 -26.96
CA GLU A 137 4.14 -22.06 -28.26
C GLU A 137 5.14 -22.42 -29.37
N VAL A 138 6.29 -21.74 -29.43
CA VAL A 138 7.36 -22.04 -30.40
C VAL A 138 7.95 -23.43 -30.17
N GLN A 139 8.23 -23.80 -28.91
CA GLN A 139 8.71 -25.15 -28.59
C GLN A 139 7.73 -26.24 -29.00
N SER A 140 6.42 -26.01 -28.85
CA SER A 140 5.39 -26.98 -29.24
C SER A 140 5.29 -27.19 -30.76
N GLN A 141 5.77 -26.24 -31.57
CA GLN A 141 5.78 -26.32 -33.03
C GLN A 141 7.08 -26.92 -33.60
N SER A 142 8.17 -26.88 -32.83
CA SER A 142 9.44 -27.51 -33.21
C SER A 142 9.58 -28.87 -32.54
N GLU A 143 9.26 -29.95 -33.24
CA GLU A 143 9.80 -31.28 -32.91
C GLU A 143 11.33 -31.22 -33.07
N ILE A 144 12.08 -31.05 -31.98
CA ILE A 144 13.55 -31.10 -32.01
C ILE A 144 13.98 -32.56 -31.79
N PRO A 145 14.65 -33.21 -32.76
CA PRO A 145 15.27 -34.51 -32.55
C PRO A 145 16.44 -34.35 -31.58
N MET A 146 16.44 -35.15 -30.52
CA MET A 146 17.57 -35.28 -29.59
C MET A 146 18.80 -35.82 -30.33
N VAL A 147 19.75 -34.95 -30.66
CA VAL A 147 21.10 -35.35 -31.06
C VAL A 147 22.05 -34.88 -29.96
N CYS A 148 22.54 -35.86 -29.20
CA CYS A 148 23.60 -35.69 -28.23
C CYS A 148 24.93 -35.77 -28.98
N ASP A 149 25.82 -34.79 -28.80
CA ASP A 149 27.26 -35.06 -28.72
C ASP A 149 28.00 -33.93 -27.96
N ASP A 150 28.68 -34.38 -26.90
CA ASP A 150 29.87 -33.81 -26.25
C ASP A 150 29.89 -32.36 -25.72
N VAL A 151 29.16 -32.10 -24.62
CA VAL A 151 29.62 -31.12 -23.61
C VAL A 151 29.26 -31.59 -22.20
N ASN A 152 30.27 -31.77 -21.34
CA ASN A 152 30.16 -32.17 -19.93
C ASN A 152 29.61 -31.02 -19.06
N ILE A 153 28.30 -30.78 -19.11
CA ILE A 153 27.56 -29.89 -18.20
C ILE A 153 26.61 -30.77 -17.38
N LYS A 154 26.67 -30.64 -16.04
CA LYS A 154 26.01 -31.55 -15.08
C LYS A 154 24.48 -31.45 -15.02
N ASP A 155 23.89 -30.47 -15.71
CA ASP A 155 22.46 -30.23 -15.73
C ASP A 155 21.94 -30.40 -17.18
N PRO A 156 21.28 -31.52 -17.50
CA PRO A 156 20.81 -31.81 -18.86
C PRO A 156 19.77 -30.79 -19.35
N GLU A 157 18.97 -30.21 -18.47
CA GLU A 157 17.99 -29.16 -18.81
C GLU A 157 18.65 -27.86 -19.29
N LEU A 158 19.75 -27.44 -18.64
CA LEU A 158 20.48 -26.22 -19.02
C LEU A 158 21.20 -26.37 -20.36
N LEU A 159 21.70 -27.57 -20.68
CA LEU A 159 22.28 -27.90 -21.98
C LEU A 159 21.27 -27.73 -23.12
N THR A 160 20.06 -28.26 -22.94
CA THR A 160 18.98 -28.15 -23.93
C THR A 160 18.59 -26.70 -24.19
N VAL A 161 18.49 -25.89 -23.12
CA VAL A 161 18.17 -24.45 -23.22
C VAL A 161 19.31 -23.66 -23.90
N LEU A 162 20.57 -23.97 -23.58
CA LEU A 162 21.74 -23.32 -24.19
C LEU A 162 21.92 -23.67 -25.67
N GLN A 163 21.62 -24.91 -26.06
CA GLN A 163 21.68 -25.34 -27.46
C GLN A 163 20.54 -24.73 -28.28
N TRP A 164 19.33 -24.69 -27.70
CA TRP A 164 18.19 -23.97 -28.28
C TRP A 164 18.47 -22.46 -28.49
N LEU A 165 19.12 -21.80 -27.52
CA LEU A 165 19.53 -20.38 -27.61
C LEU A 165 20.57 -20.11 -28.72
N LYS A 166 21.36 -21.11 -29.10
CA LYS A 166 22.41 -20.98 -30.13
C LYS A 166 21.92 -21.27 -31.54
N GLU A 167 20.90 -22.11 -31.70
CA GLU A 167 20.50 -22.66 -33.01
C GLU A 167 19.31 -21.95 -33.66
N GLN A 168 18.50 -21.19 -32.91
CA GLN A 168 17.35 -20.46 -33.46
C GLN A 168 17.73 -19.03 -33.88
N PRO A 169 17.35 -18.55 -35.08
CA PRO A 169 17.46 -17.14 -35.42
C PRO A 169 16.60 -16.32 -34.43
N PRO A 170 16.94 -15.04 -34.18
CA PRO A 170 16.07 -14.16 -33.40
C PRO A 170 14.64 -14.24 -33.96
N LEU A 171 13.65 -14.29 -33.06
CA LEU A 171 12.21 -14.36 -33.40
C LEU A 171 11.94 -13.54 -34.66
N SER A 172 11.30 -14.15 -35.66
CA SER A 172 11.00 -13.46 -36.91
C SER A 172 10.19 -12.19 -36.64
N ASP A 173 10.38 -11.13 -37.43
CA ASP A 173 9.68 -9.84 -37.25
C ASP A 173 8.16 -10.01 -37.16
N HIS A 174 7.60 -11.02 -37.82
CA HIS A 174 6.18 -11.37 -37.77
C HIS A 174 5.75 -11.99 -36.42
N GLN A 175 6.61 -12.77 -35.77
CA GLN A 175 6.37 -13.28 -34.41
C GLN A 175 6.50 -12.19 -33.35
N LEU A 176 7.44 -11.24 -33.55
CA LEU A 176 7.59 -10.07 -32.68
C LEU A 176 6.42 -9.07 -32.83
N GLN A 177 5.80 -8.99 -34.01
CA GLN A 177 4.62 -8.13 -34.23
C GLN A 177 3.36 -8.64 -33.53
N ASN A 178 3.24 -9.94 -33.30
CA ASN A 178 2.12 -10.53 -32.57
C ASN A 178 2.31 -10.53 -31.04
N LEU A 179 3.40 -9.94 -30.56
CA LEU A 179 3.78 -9.96 -29.15
C LEU A 179 3.03 -8.84 -28.40
N PHE A 180 1.92 -9.21 -27.77
CA PHE A 180 1.11 -8.34 -26.93
C PHE A 180 0.93 -8.96 -25.55
N ILE A 181 1.05 -8.14 -24.51
CA ILE A 181 0.75 -8.52 -23.13
C ILE A 181 -0.75 -8.39 -22.92
N THR A 182 -1.34 -9.46 -22.40
CA THR A 182 -2.78 -9.57 -22.16
C THR A 182 -3.12 -9.40 -20.68
N MET A 183 -4.40 -9.22 -20.36
CA MET A 183 -4.84 -9.16 -18.96
C MET A 183 -4.61 -10.46 -18.19
N GLU A 184 -4.61 -11.61 -18.86
CA GLU A 184 -4.35 -12.91 -18.24
C GLU A 184 -2.91 -13.00 -17.71
N ASP A 185 -1.95 -12.37 -18.39
CA ASP A 185 -0.55 -12.34 -17.97
C ASP A 185 -0.38 -11.54 -16.68
N PHE A 186 -1.12 -10.43 -16.56
CA PHE A 186 -1.18 -9.63 -15.32
C PHE A 186 -1.90 -10.37 -14.19
N GLN A 187 -2.99 -11.09 -14.48
CA GLN A 187 -3.67 -11.92 -13.48
C GLN A 187 -2.78 -13.04 -12.96
N SER A 188 -1.96 -13.63 -13.83
CA SER A 188 -0.97 -14.64 -13.44
C SER A 188 0.13 -14.03 -12.59
N ALA A 189 0.61 -12.85 -12.97
CA ALA A 189 1.63 -12.12 -12.21
C ALA A 189 1.16 -11.70 -10.80
N LEU A 190 -0.13 -11.33 -10.62
CA LEU A 190 -0.71 -10.98 -9.32
C LEU A 190 -0.61 -12.12 -8.29
N LYS A 191 -0.51 -13.37 -8.72
CA LYS A 191 -0.35 -14.53 -7.82
C LYS A 191 1.05 -14.62 -7.21
N HIS A 192 2.05 -14.05 -7.88
CA HIS A 192 3.46 -14.11 -7.48
C HIS A 192 3.93 -12.81 -6.83
N VAL A 193 3.41 -11.66 -7.26
CA VAL A 193 3.81 -10.35 -6.75
C VAL A 193 3.00 -9.98 -5.51
N GLN A 194 3.65 -10.00 -4.35
CA GLN A 194 3.04 -9.54 -3.11
C GLN A 194 3.20 -8.01 -2.92
N PRO A 195 2.14 -7.29 -2.52
CA PRO A 195 2.21 -5.86 -2.24
C PRO A 195 3.14 -5.57 -1.07
N SER A 196 3.91 -4.48 -1.18
CA SER A 196 4.78 -4.01 -0.10
C SER A 196 3.97 -3.65 1.16
N ALA A 197 2.73 -3.17 1.01
CA ALA A 197 1.84 -2.90 2.14
C ALA A 197 1.52 -4.15 2.99
N LYS A 198 1.53 -5.36 2.41
CA LYS A 198 1.30 -6.59 3.18
C LYS A 198 2.52 -6.97 4.02
N ARG A 199 3.75 -6.64 3.56
CA ARG A 199 5.01 -6.96 4.27
C ARG A 199 5.21 -6.15 5.53
N GLU A 200 4.66 -4.94 5.58
CA GLU A 200 4.75 -4.10 6.77
C GLU A 200 3.68 -4.48 7.83
N GLY A 201 2.73 -5.38 7.53
CA GLY A 201 1.61 -5.74 8.41
C GLY A 201 0.38 -4.81 8.33
N PHE A 202 0.19 -4.09 7.20
CA PHE A 202 -0.72 -2.94 7.12
C PHE A 202 -2.11 -3.24 6.57
N ALA A 203 -2.31 -4.38 5.90
CA ALA A 203 -3.61 -4.88 5.48
C ALA A 203 -3.49 -6.37 5.16
N THR A 204 -4.31 -7.20 5.76
CA THR A 204 -4.39 -8.63 5.45
C THR A 204 -5.82 -9.00 5.16
N ILE A 205 -6.04 -9.83 4.14
CA ILE A 205 -7.30 -10.56 4.02
C ILE A 205 -7.24 -11.58 5.16
N PRO A 206 -8.18 -11.55 6.13
CA PRO A 206 -8.14 -12.48 7.25
C PRO A 206 -8.49 -13.89 6.77
N ASP A 207 -7.87 -14.91 7.36
CA ASP A 207 -8.05 -16.31 6.92
C ASP A 207 -9.35 -16.96 7.42
N VAL A 208 -10.14 -16.25 8.22
CA VAL A 208 -11.39 -16.75 8.82
C VAL A 208 -12.49 -16.78 7.76
N THR A 209 -13.17 -17.91 7.61
CA THR A 209 -14.29 -18.06 6.68
C THR A 209 -15.61 -18.12 7.44
N TRP A 210 -16.73 -18.07 6.71
CA TRP A 210 -18.06 -18.22 7.32
C TRP A 210 -18.31 -19.61 7.90
N ASP A 211 -17.59 -20.62 7.43
CA ASP A 211 -17.71 -21.98 7.94
C ASP A 211 -17.23 -22.07 9.40
N ASP A 212 -16.39 -21.12 9.83
CA ASP A 212 -15.93 -20.98 11.21
C ASP A 212 -16.99 -20.34 12.13
N ILE A 213 -18.11 -19.83 11.59
CA ILE A 213 -19.14 -19.10 12.34
C ILE A 213 -20.47 -19.89 12.32
N GLY A 214 -20.75 -20.62 13.41
CA GLY A 214 -21.89 -21.53 13.48
C GLY A 214 -23.29 -20.88 13.60
N ALA A 215 -23.39 -19.62 14.01
CA ALA A 215 -24.67 -18.91 14.21
C ALA A 215 -24.52 -17.42 13.81
N LEU A 216 -25.64 -16.70 13.58
CA LEU A 216 -25.74 -15.28 13.14
C LEU A 216 -26.02 -15.03 11.64
N LYS A 217 -26.73 -15.93 10.95
CA LYS A 217 -27.12 -15.75 9.53
C LYS A 217 -27.90 -14.46 9.25
N GLN A 218 -28.78 -14.03 10.16
CA GLN A 218 -29.54 -12.79 9.99
C GLN A 218 -28.63 -11.54 10.01
N VAL A 219 -27.68 -11.50 10.95
CA VAL A 219 -26.72 -10.39 11.06
C VAL A 219 -25.71 -10.44 9.90
N ARG A 220 -25.39 -11.64 9.40
CA ARG A 220 -24.58 -11.81 8.19
C ARG A 220 -25.21 -11.10 7.01
N ASP A 221 -26.47 -11.40 6.68
CA ASP A 221 -27.10 -10.86 5.47
C ASP A 221 -27.18 -9.32 5.53
N GLU A 222 -27.45 -8.77 6.72
CA GLU A 222 -27.48 -7.32 6.97
C GLU A 222 -26.10 -6.67 6.78
N LEU A 223 -25.05 -7.25 7.38
CA LEU A 223 -23.68 -6.73 7.25
C LEU A 223 -23.12 -6.92 5.85
N GLN A 224 -23.45 -8.05 5.21
CA GLN A 224 -23.07 -8.35 3.84
C GLN A 224 -23.67 -7.30 2.91
N LEU A 225 -24.97 -7.01 3.03
CA LEU A 225 -25.61 -5.95 2.26
C LEU A 225 -25.00 -4.57 2.55
N ALA A 226 -24.77 -4.24 3.82
CA ALA A 226 -24.24 -2.95 4.23
C ALA A 226 -22.80 -2.69 3.75
N ILE A 227 -21.96 -3.74 3.61
CA ILE A 227 -20.56 -3.63 3.19
C ILE A 227 -20.39 -3.89 1.69
N LEU A 228 -21.01 -4.91 1.12
CA LEU A 228 -20.86 -5.22 -0.31
C LEU A 228 -21.62 -4.26 -1.22
N ALA A 229 -22.79 -3.75 -0.82
CA ALA A 229 -23.56 -2.86 -1.70
C ALA A 229 -22.80 -1.56 -2.03
N PRO A 230 -22.17 -0.85 -1.07
CA PRO A 230 -21.35 0.32 -1.38
C PRO A 230 -20.11 0.02 -2.20
N VAL A 231 -19.53 -1.19 -2.03
CA VAL A 231 -18.28 -1.58 -2.71
C VAL A 231 -18.56 -1.95 -4.17
N LYS A 232 -19.58 -2.78 -4.41
CA LYS A 232 -19.96 -3.20 -5.77
C LYS A 232 -20.63 -2.09 -6.58
N HIS A 233 -21.49 -1.30 -5.95
CA HIS A 233 -22.29 -0.27 -6.64
C HIS A 233 -21.80 1.15 -6.35
N SER A 234 -20.49 1.34 -6.15
CA SER A 234 -19.93 2.64 -5.76
C SER A 234 -20.29 3.80 -6.73
N ALA A 235 -20.45 3.51 -8.02
CA ALA A 235 -20.85 4.50 -9.03
C ALA A 235 -22.31 4.94 -8.88
N GLU A 236 -23.22 4.02 -8.58
CA GLU A 236 -24.65 4.29 -8.39
C GLU A 236 -24.87 5.10 -7.10
N PHE A 237 -24.17 4.76 -6.02
CA PHE A 237 -24.21 5.52 -4.77
C PHE A 237 -23.71 6.95 -4.96
N LYS A 238 -22.63 7.15 -5.73
CA LYS A 238 -22.13 8.49 -6.08
C LYS A 238 -23.15 9.29 -6.91
N ALA A 239 -23.82 8.65 -7.88
CA ALA A 239 -24.85 9.29 -8.69
C ALA A 239 -26.06 9.73 -7.85
N LEU A 240 -26.38 8.99 -6.79
CA LEU A 240 -27.44 9.32 -5.83
C LEU A 240 -27.02 10.37 -4.78
N GLY A 241 -25.79 10.87 -4.83
CA GLY A 241 -25.27 11.84 -3.86
C GLY A 241 -24.87 11.22 -2.51
N LEU A 242 -24.83 9.90 -2.40
CA LEU A 242 -24.34 9.18 -1.23
C LEU A 242 -22.82 9.06 -1.34
N THR A 243 -22.12 10.05 -0.82
CA THR A 243 -20.66 10.18 -0.96
C THR A 243 -19.85 9.37 0.05
N SER A 244 -20.49 8.76 1.06
CA SER A 244 -19.79 7.88 2.00
C SER A 244 -20.62 6.68 2.44
N PRO A 245 -19.99 5.50 2.61
CA PRO A 245 -20.61 4.37 3.30
C PRO A 245 -20.98 4.73 4.75
N PRO A 246 -22.06 4.13 5.28
CA PRO A 246 -22.45 4.27 6.68
C PRO A 246 -21.48 3.53 7.61
N GLY A 247 -21.28 4.08 8.82
CA GLY A 247 -20.55 3.39 9.88
C GLY A 247 -21.42 2.32 10.54
N ILE A 248 -20.87 1.12 10.74
CA ILE A 248 -21.56 0.00 11.37
C ILE A 248 -21.03 -0.17 12.80
N LEU A 249 -21.93 -0.29 13.77
CA LEU A 249 -21.59 -0.57 15.18
C LEU A 249 -22.11 -1.95 15.58
N LEU A 250 -21.20 -2.87 15.88
CA LEU A 250 -21.54 -4.20 16.40
C LEU A 250 -21.57 -4.17 17.93
N ALA A 251 -22.75 -4.33 18.52
CA ALA A 251 -22.93 -4.37 19.97
C ALA A 251 -23.29 -5.78 20.46
N GLY A 252 -22.75 -6.19 21.60
CA GLY A 252 -23.20 -7.38 22.32
C GLY A 252 -22.22 -7.78 23.43
N PRO A 253 -22.53 -8.84 24.20
CA PRO A 253 -21.65 -9.34 25.25
C PRO A 253 -20.24 -9.72 24.74
N PRO A 254 -19.20 -9.68 25.58
CA PRO A 254 -17.90 -10.25 25.23
C PRO A 254 -18.05 -11.75 24.93
N GLY A 255 -17.27 -12.27 23.98
CA GLY A 255 -17.32 -13.69 23.59
C GLY A 255 -18.38 -14.07 22.54
N CYS A 256 -19.23 -13.15 22.09
CA CYS A 256 -20.22 -13.42 21.02
C CYS A 256 -19.64 -13.37 19.59
N GLY A 257 -18.32 -13.50 19.41
CA GLY A 257 -17.71 -13.62 18.08
C GLY A 257 -17.73 -12.36 17.19
N LYS A 258 -17.95 -11.14 17.72
CA LYS A 258 -17.97 -9.89 16.93
C LYS A 258 -16.73 -9.67 16.07
N THR A 259 -15.55 -9.88 16.65
CA THR A 259 -14.27 -9.77 15.94
C THR A 259 -14.10 -10.84 14.87
N LEU A 260 -14.59 -12.06 15.12
CA LEU A 260 -14.57 -13.15 14.13
C LEU A 260 -15.53 -12.88 12.98
N LEU A 261 -16.72 -12.37 13.27
CA LEU A 261 -17.74 -11.96 12.29
C LEU A 261 -17.20 -10.90 11.34
N ALA A 262 -16.60 -9.83 11.88
CA ALA A 262 -16.03 -8.77 11.07
C ALA A 262 -14.90 -9.26 10.15
N LYS A 263 -14.06 -10.19 10.64
CA LYS A 263 -13.01 -10.83 9.83
C LYS A 263 -13.60 -11.69 8.71
N ALA A 264 -14.57 -12.54 9.01
CA ALA A 264 -15.21 -13.40 8.00
C ALA A 264 -15.88 -12.60 6.88
N ILE A 265 -16.58 -11.50 7.21
CA ILE A 265 -17.18 -10.61 6.21
C ILE A 265 -16.12 -9.96 5.32
N ALA A 266 -15.01 -9.52 5.91
CA ALA A 266 -13.94 -8.90 5.15
C ALA A 266 -13.27 -9.90 4.19
N ASN A 267 -13.10 -11.15 4.63
CA ASN A 267 -12.59 -12.23 3.79
C ASN A 267 -13.55 -12.56 2.62
N GLU A 268 -14.84 -12.76 2.91
CA GLU A 268 -15.85 -13.06 1.87
C GLU A 268 -15.99 -11.92 0.86
N SER A 269 -15.85 -10.67 1.32
CA SER A 269 -15.91 -9.51 0.45
C SER A 269 -14.63 -9.33 -0.39
N GLY A 270 -13.53 -10.01 -0.04
CA GLY A 270 -12.23 -9.84 -0.68
C GLY A 270 -11.63 -8.44 -0.49
N ILE A 271 -12.03 -7.75 0.59
CA ILE A 271 -11.67 -6.35 0.84
C ILE A 271 -10.50 -6.30 1.84
N ASN A 272 -9.63 -5.31 1.71
CA ASN A 272 -8.56 -5.08 2.68
C ASN A 272 -9.12 -4.85 4.07
N PHE A 273 -8.69 -5.66 5.04
CA PHE A 273 -9.10 -5.52 6.44
C PHE A 273 -7.98 -4.87 7.25
N ILE A 274 -8.30 -3.76 7.91
CA ILE A 274 -7.39 -3.09 8.85
C ILE A 274 -8.00 -3.23 10.24
N SER A 275 -7.43 -4.11 11.05
CA SER A 275 -7.82 -4.27 12.45
C SER A 275 -7.01 -3.33 13.32
N VAL A 276 -7.67 -2.56 14.18
CA VAL A 276 -7.03 -1.70 15.17
C VAL A 276 -7.63 -1.99 16.52
N LYS A 277 -6.81 -2.33 17.51
CA LYS A 277 -7.31 -2.56 18.87
C LYS A 277 -7.36 -1.23 19.63
N GLY A 278 -8.40 -1.01 20.42
CA GLY A 278 -8.57 0.19 21.24
C GLY A 278 -7.34 0.55 22.09
N PRO A 279 -6.75 -0.41 22.83
CA PRO A 279 -5.53 -0.18 23.61
C PRO A 279 -4.30 0.23 22.78
N GLU A 280 -4.20 -0.19 21.52
CA GLU A 280 -3.07 0.18 20.63
C GLU A 280 -3.08 1.66 20.25
N LEU A 281 -4.26 2.30 20.32
CA LEU A 281 -4.41 3.73 20.08
C LEU A 281 -4.21 4.55 21.36
N LEU A 282 -4.19 3.94 22.53
CA LEU A 282 -4.00 4.57 23.84
C LEU A 282 -2.54 4.51 24.28
N ASN A 283 -1.69 5.34 23.68
CA ASN A 283 -0.34 5.57 24.21
C ASN A 283 -0.36 6.58 25.36
N MET A 284 0.53 6.37 26.35
CA MET A 284 0.71 7.29 27.49
C MET A 284 1.30 8.66 27.10
N TYR A 285 1.79 8.81 25.86
CA TYR A 285 2.40 10.03 25.37
C TYR A 285 1.37 10.93 24.67
N VAL A 286 1.22 12.16 25.20
CA VAL A 286 0.30 13.18 24.69
C VAL A 286 0.59 13.48 23.21
N GLY A 287 -0.41 13.26 22.35
CA GLY A 287 -0.35 13.55 20.91
C GLY A 287 0.01 12.36 20.01
N GLU A 288 0.56 11.26 20.54
CA GLU A 288 0.79 10.05 19.75
C GLU A 288 -0.52 9.35 19.36
N SER A 289 -1.49 9.29 20.28
CA SER A 289 -2.80 8.70 20.01
C SER A 289 -3.55 9.39 18.87
N GLU A 290 -3.52 10.73 18.82
CA GLU A 290 -4.13 11.48 17.71
C GLU A 290 -3.46 11.16 16.38
N ARG A 291 -2.12 11.09 16.38
CA ARG A 291 -1.35 10.74 15.19
C ARG A 291 -1.65 9.33 14.72
N ALA A 292 -1.74 8.37 15.64
CA ALA A 292 -2.08 6.99 15.34
C ALA A 292 -3.46 6.87 14.68
N VAL A 293 -4.47 7.57 15.20
CA VAL A 293 -5.81 7.62 14.59
C VAL A 293 -5.75 8.20 13.18
N ARG A 294 -5.08 9.34 12.98
CA ARG A 294 -4.93 9.93 11.64
C ARG A 294 -4.22 8.99 10.67
N GLN A 295 -3.16 8.31 11.13
CA GLN A 295 -2.46 7.33 10.31
C GLN A 295 -3.36 6.16 9.92
N VAL A 296 -4.18 5.62 10.83
CA VAL A 296 -5.13 4.54 10.52
C VAL A 296 -6.10 4.94 9.40
N PHE A 297 -6.71 6.12 9.50
CA PHE A 297 -7.64 6.60 8.46
C PHE A 297 -6.94 6.92 7.13
N GLN A 298 -5.72 7.47 7.18
CA GLN A 298 -4.92 7.70 5.98
C GLN A 298 -4.54 6.37 5.30
N ARG A 299 -4.17 5.35 6.09
CA ARG A 299 -3.91 3.99 5.61
C ARG A 299 -5.14 3.39 4.94
N GLY A 300 -6.31 3.54 5.56
CA GLY A 300 -7.56 3.08 4.97
C GLY A 300 -7.86 3.71 3.61
N ARG A 301 -7.63 5.03 3.45
CA ARG A 301 -7.79 5.69 2.15
C ARG A 301 -6.92 5.05 1.06
N ASN A 302 -5.62 4.92 1.35
CA ASN A 302 -4.67 4.40 0.38
C ASN A 302 -4.97 2.94 -0.01
N SER A 303 -5.52 2.17 0.93
CA SER A 303 -5.92 0.77 0.74
C SER A 303 -7.34 0.60 0.23
N SER A 304 -8.01 1.67 -0.24
CA SER A 304 -9.37 1.59 -0.79
C SER A 304 -9.45 0.65 -2.00
N PRO A 305 -10.46 -0.25 -2.06
CA PRO A 305 -11.51 -0.48 -1.06
C PRO A 305 -10.98 -1.19 0.20
N CYS A 306 -11.32 -0.69 1.40
CA CYS A 306 -10.92 -1.29 2.67
C CYS A 306 -12.03 -1.22 3.74
N VAL A 307 -11.97 -2.10 4.73
CA VAL A 307 -12.75 -2.06 5.96
C VAL A 307 -11.80 -1.78 7.13
N ILE A 308 -12.05 -0.71 7.88
CA ILE A 308 -11.35 -0.40 9.12
C ILE A 308 -12.20 -0.92 10.28
N PHE A 309 -11.67 -1.88 11.03
CA PHE A 309 -12.31 -2.47 12.19
C PHE A 309 -11.63 -2.00 13.47
N PHE A 310 -12.38 -1.26 14.30
CA PHE A 310 -11.93 -0.87 15.64
C PHE A 310 -12.46 -1.88 16.65
N ASP A 311 -11.56 -2.73 17.17
CA ASP A 311 -11.88 -3.64 18.26
C ASP A 311 -11.75 -2.92 19.61
N GLU A 312 -12.56 -3.31 20.60
CA GLU A 312 -12.54 -2.71 21.95
C GLU A 312 -12.65 -1.18 21.96
N ILE A 313 -13.49 -0.59 21.10
CA ILE A 313 -13.68 0.87 21.05
C ILE A 313 -14.22 1.45 22.37
N ASP A 314 -14.82 0.62 23.22
CA ASP A 314 -15.25 0.96 24.56
C ASP A 314 -14.06 1.30 25.48
N SER A 315 -12.89 0.68 25.28
CA SER A 315 -11.65 1.06 25.99
C SER A 315 -11.21 2.50 25.66
N LEU A 316 -11.47 2.96 24.44
CA LEU A 316 -11.21 4.31 23.96
C LEU A 316 -12.26 5.34 24.42
N CYS A 317 -13.42 4.90 24.90
CA CYS A 317 -14.55 5.78 25.23
C CYS A 317 -15.03 5.59 26.68
N PRO A 318 -14.28 6.06 27.69
CA PRO A 318 -14.78 6.08 29.06
C PRO A 318 -16.01 6.99 29.15
N ARG A 319 -17.00 6.62 29.98
CA ARG A 319 -18.21 7.43 30.20
C ARG A 319 -17.81 8.86 30.59
N ARG A 320 -18.57 9.82 30.05
CA ARG A 320 -18.40 11.29 30.04
C ARG A 320 -18.06 11.98 31.37
N SER A 321 -18.02 11.26 32.49
CA SER A 321 -17.80 11.77 33.83
C SER A 321 -16.35 11.70 34.34
N ALA A 322 -15.40 11.09 33.62
CA ALA A 322 -14.08 10.77 34.21
C ALA A 322 -12.80 11.13 33.43
N ALA A 323 -12.81 11.67 32.20
CA ALA A 323 -11.54 11.90 31.48
C ALA A 323 -11.52 13.10 30.52
N THR A 324 -10.65 14.07 30.81
CA THR A 324 -10.44 15.31 30.02
C THR A 324 -9.62 15.07 28.75
N ASP A 325 -8.66 14.14 28.76
CA ASP A 325 -7.77 13.87 27.62
C ASP A 325 -8.40 12.97 26.54
N VAL A 326 -9.23 12.02 26.95
CA VAL A 326 -9.91 11.09 26.02
C VAL A 326 -11.02 11.79 25.22
N SER A 327 -11.58 12.86 25.78
CA SER A 327 -12.58 13.70 25.12
C SER A 327 -12.05 14.35 23.84
N LYS A 328 -10.77 14.74 23.80
CA LYS A 328 -10.11 15.30 22.59
C LYS A 328 -9.94 14.26 21.51
N LEU A 329 -9.52 13.04 21.87
CA LEU A 329 -9.46 11.91 20.94
C LEU A 329 -10.82 11.60 20.34
N PHE A 330 -11.88 11.64 21.15
CA PHE A 330 -13.24 11.40 20.68
C PHE A 330 -13.74 12.47 19.72
N GLU A 331 -13.45 13.75 19.99
CA GLU A 331 -13.72 14.83 19.03
C GLU A 331 -12.94 14.64 17.74
N LEU A 332 -11.68 14.20 17.80
CA LEU A 332 -10.88 13.90 16.62
C LEU A 332 -11.46 12.71 15.84
N PHE A 333 -11.88 11.64 16.52
CA PHE A 333 -12.60 10.53 15.90
C PHE A 333 -13.86 11.03 15.22
N LYS A 334 -14.66 11.88 15.86
CA LYS A 334 -15.83 12.50 15.23
C LYS A 334 -15.49 13.39 14.04
N ILE A 335 -14.39 14.14 14.09
CA ILE A 335 -13.95 15.00 12.99
C ILE A 335 -13.44 14.15 11.82
N GLN A 336 -12.65 13.11 12.07
CA GLN A 336 -12.18 12.19 11.03
C GLN A 336 -13.35 11.36 10.48
N ILE A 337 -14.24 10.85 11.32
CA ILE A 337 -15.46 10.19 10.86
C ILE A 337 -16.33 11.20 10.09
N SER A 338 -16.52 12.45 10.52
CA SER A 338 -17.36 13.42 9.78
C SER A 338 -16.73 13.94 8.48
N LYS A 339 -15.40 14.04 8.40
CA LYS A 339 -14.69 14.43 7.18
C LYS A 339 -14.68 13.32 6.12
N TYR A 340 -14.89 12.06 6.53
CA TYR A 340 -14.68 10.88 5.70
C TYR A 340 -15.97 10.08 5.53
N ALA A 341 -16.86 10.16 6.50
CA ALA A 341 -18.22 9.69 6.56
C ALA A 341 -19.18 10.87 6.69
N ILE A 342 -19.83 11.21 5.58
CA ILE A 342 -20.92 12.17 5.61
C ILE A 342 -22.07 11.56 6.40
N SER A 343 -22.45 12.33 7.41
CA SER A 343 -23.48 12.13 8.42
C SER A 343 -24.76 11.49 7.87
N VAL A 344 -25.18 10.37 8.48
CA VAL A 344 -26.61 10.05 8.59
C VAL A 344 -27.02 10.44 10.00
N LYS A 345 -27.92 11.44 10.07
CA LYS A 345 -28.66 11.81 11.28
C LYS A 345 -29.21 10.55 11.93
N ALA A 346 -28.85 10.32 13.19
CA ALA A 346 -29.67 9.53 14.08
C ALA A 346 -31.08 10.13 14.05
N LEU A 347 -32.04 9.38 13.48
CA LEU A 347 -33.44 9.65 13.68
C LEU A 347 -33.70 9.45 15.17
N SER A 348 -33.91 10.58 15.85
CA SER A 348 -34.70 10.68 17.07
C SER A 348 -36.01 9.89 16.88
N TRP A 349 -36.26 8.86 17.67
CA TRP A 349 -37.18 8.84 18.82
C TRP A 349 -37.24 7.42 19.38
#